data_AF-A0A9P4SET5-F1
#
_entry.id   AF-A0A9P4SET5-F1
#
_cell.length_a   1.000
_cell.length_b   1.000
_cell.length_c   1.000
_cell.angle_alpha   90.00
_cell.angle_beta   90.00
_cell.angle_gamma   90.00
#
_symmetry.space_group_name_H-M   'P 1'
#
loop_
_entity.id
_entity.type
_entity.pdbx_description
1 polymer ?
#
loop_
_entity_poly.entity_id
_entity_poly.type
_entity_poly.pdbx_seq_one_letter_code
_entity_poly.pdbx_strand_id
1 'polypeptide(L)'
;MAEEPQPSNITAGAEDTPSLPSNAEDRKAAAALSALDTRGADDDAGENRKNVDSEALGQAMKNLDLGKEGKKDEEVKKVVKVDAGDVKLLVEQLELSKVKATELLKAHDGHAVRAMVAFVQASA
;
A
#
# COMPACT_ATOMS: atom_id res chain seq x y z
N MET A 1 1.69 -10.37 50.15
CA MET A 1 1.48 -9.86 48.78
C MET A 1 1.74 -8.37 48.83
N ALA A 2 2.96 -7.94 48.51
CA ALA A 2 3.30 -6.53 48.44
C ALA A 2 3.17 -6.12 46.97
N GLU A 3 2.19 -5.27 46.70
CA GLU A 3 1.96 -4.68 45.37
C GLU A 3 3.01 -3.58 45.17
N GLU A 4 3.86 -3.72 44.14
CA GLU A 4 4.86 -2.70 43.82
C GLU A 4 4.14 -1.41 43.38
N PRO A 5 4.58 -0.22 43.85
CA PRO A 5 3.92 1.02 43.51
C PRO A 5 4.04 1.28 42.00
N GLN A 6 2.90 1.51 41.37
CA GLN A 6 2.80 1.85 39.95
C GLN A 6 3.72 3.03 39.60
N PRO A 7 4.45 2.98 38.47
CA PRO A 7 5.31 4.07 38.05
C PRO A 7 4.47 5.33 37.85
N SER A 8 4.96 6.47 38.35
CA SER A 8 4.26 7.77 38.38
C SER A 8 3.83 8.34 37.01
N ASN A 9 4.22 7.66 35.93
CA ASN A 9 3.94 8.05 34.56
C ASN A 9 2.63 7.45 34.01
N ILE A 10 1.94 6.60 34.78
CA ILE A 10 0.74 5.89 34.31
C ILE A 10 -0.40 6.09 35.31
N THR A 11 -1.29 7.02 35.00
CA THR A 11 -2.55 7.24 35.72
C THR A 11 -3.66 6.40 35.08
N ALA A 12 -4.30 5.53 35.87
CA ALA A 12 -5.43 4.73 35.40
C ALA A 12 -6.59 5.65 35.00
N GLY A 13 -6.93 5.67 33.70
CA GLY A 13 -8.00 6.50 33.13
C GLY A 13 -7.52 7.71 32.30
N ALA A 14 -6.21 7.89 32.09
CA ALA A 14 -5.71 8.83 31.10
C ALA A 14 -5.96 8.27 29.70
N GLU A 15 -6.89 8.87 28.97
CA GLU A 15 -7.06 8.65 27.54
C GLU A 15 -5.71 8.86 26.84
N ASP A 16 -5.45 8.04 25.83
CA ASP A 16 -4.23 7.97 25.01
C ASP A 16 -4.03 9.28 24.21
N THR A 17 -3.87 10.36 24.95
CA THR A 17 -3.68 11.71 24.48
C THR A 17 -2.18 11.85 24.25
N PRO A 18 -1.73 12.07 23.00
CA PRO A 18 -0.31 12.15 22.70
C PRO A 18 0.29 13.28 23.55
N SER A 19 1.18 12.91 24.48
CA SER A 19 1.85 13.86 25.36
C SER A 19 2.59 14.87 24.49
N LEU A 20 2.19 16.13 24.54
CA LEU A 20 2.86 17.21 23.82
C LEU A 20 4.34 17.21 24.20
N PRO A 21 5.26 17.30 23.23
CA PRO A 21 6.67 17.23 23.54
C PRO A 21 7.09 18.42 24.43
N SER A 22 7.94 18.15 25.41
CA SER A 22 8.37 19.13 26.42
C SER A 22 9.25 20.24 25.82
N ASN A 23 9.96 19.94 24.73
CA ASN A 23 10.86 20.85 24.01
C ASN A 23 10.09 21.81 23.09
N ALA A 24 10.44 23.10 23.12
CA ALA A 24 9.78 24.15 22.34
C ALA A 24 9.92 23.94 20.81
N GLU A 25 11.08 23.49 20.35
CA GLU A 25 11.33 23.17 18.94
C GLU A 25 10.43 22.03 18.46
N ASP A 26 10.22 21.05 19.33
CA ASP A 26 9.52 19.81 19.02
C ASP A 26 7.99 20.04 19.01
N ARG A 27 7.48 20.97 19.82
CA ARG A 27 6.09 21.46 19.69
C ARG A 27 5.87 22.22 18.40
N LYS A 28 6.85 23.01 17.97
CA LYS A 28 6.77 23.75 16.71
C LYS A 28 6.82 22.80 15.51
N ALA A 29 7.66 21.78 15.57
CA ALA A 29 7.71 20.71 14.57
C ALA A 29 6.39 19.93 14.53
N ALA A 30 5.85 19.52 15.69
CA ALA A 30 4.56 18.85 15.79
C ALA A 30 3.41 19.71 15.25
N ALA A 31 3.40 21.01 15.57
CA ALA A 31 2.41 21.95 15.04
C ALA A 31 2.53 22.13 13.52
N ALA A 32 3.76 22.17 12.98
CA ALA A 32 4.00 22.27 11.54
C ALA A 32 3.53 21.01 10.80
N LEU A 33 3.76 19.83 11.36
CA LEU A 33 3.27 18.56 10.81
C LEU A 33 1.74 18.45 10.89
N SER A 34 1.15 18.82 12.04
CA SER A 34 -0.31 18.85 12.21
C SER A 34 -0.99 19.84 11.26
N ALA A 35 -0.38 21.01 11.00
CA ALA A 35 -0.88 21.98 10.04
C ALA A 35 -0.80 21.50 8.57
N LEU A 36 0.07 20.53 8.27
CA LEU A 36 0.13 19.88 6.96
C LEU A 36 -0.98 18.83 6.81
N ASP A 37 -1.26 18.10 7.89
CA ASP A 37 -2.30 17.07 7.94
C ASP A 37 -3.71 17.69 7.86
N THR A 38 -3.93 18.81 8.55
CA THR A 38 -5.21 19.56 8.45
C THR A 38 -5.40 20.20 7.08
N ARG A 39 -4.33 20.56 6.35
CA ARG A 39 -4.45 21.03 4.95
C ARG A 39 -5.03 19.98 4.01
N GLY A 40 -4.95 18.68 4.33
CA GLY A 40 -5.64 17.61 3.58
C GLY A 40 -7.13 17.45 3.94
N ALA A 41 -7.55 17.95 5.12
CA ALA A 41 -8.93 17.89 5.60
C ALA A 41 -9.71 19.21 5.40
N ASP A 42 -9.01 20.34 5.26
CA ASP A 42 -9.56 21.70 5.16
C ASP A 42 -9.48 22.28 3.73
N ASP A 43 -9.46 21.42 2.70
CA ASP A 43 -9.48 21.86 1.28
C ASP A 43 -10.76 22.64 0.91
N ASP A 44 -11.69 22.88 1.85
CA ASP A 44 -12.88 23.70 1.65
C ASP A 44 -12.72 25.19 2.06
N ALA A 45 -11.65 25.63 2.74
CA ALA A 45 -11.53 27.05 3.11
C ALA A 45 -10.15 27.70 2.86
N GLY A 46 -10.09 28.57 1.84
CA GLY A 46 -9.30 29.81 1.95
C GLY A 46 -8.03 29.95 1.10
N GLU A 47 -8.18 30.73 0.02
CA GLU A 47 -7.20 31.74 -0.42
C GLU A 47 -5.83 31.30 -0.98
N ASN A 48 -5.76 30.23 -1.78
CA ASN A 48 -4.76 30.16 -2.86
C ASN A 48 -5.22 29.40 -4.13
N ARG A 49 -6.51 29.08 -4.26
CA ARG A 49 -7.07 28.26 -5.35
C ARG A 49 -7.19 28.96 -6.72
N LYS A 50 -6.52 30.10 -6.95
CA LYS A 50 -6.66 30.83 -8.23
C LYS A 50 -5.74 30.33 -9.35
N ASN A 51 -4.79 29.46 -9.07
CA ASN A 51 -3.93 28.87 -10.10
C ASN A 51 -3.71 27.36 -9.86
N VAL A 52 -4.75 26.64 -9.42
CA VAL A 52 -4.75 25.19 -9.65
C VAL A 52 -5.21 25.01 -11.07
N ASP A 53 -4.25 24.89 -11.99
CA ASP A 53 -4.54 24.55 -13.37
C ASP A 53 -5.06 23.11 -13.39
N SER A 54 -6.38 22.95 -13.42
CA SER A 54 -7.07 21.66 -13.44
C SER A 54 -6.62 20.80 -14.64
N GLU A 55 -6.14 21.43 -15.71
CA GLU A 55 -5.57 20.73 -16.87
C GLU A 55 -4.17 20.19 -16.54
N ALA A 56 -3.32 20.98 -15.89
CA ALA A 56 -2.02 20.51 -15.40
C ALA A 56 -2.18 19.40 -14.34
N LEU A 57 -3.18 19.50 -13.46
CA LEU A 57 -3.52 18.47 -12.49
C LEU A 57 -4.01 17.20 -13.18
N GLY A 58 -4.93 17.32 -14.15
CA GLY A 58 -5.44 16.19 -14.92
C GLY A 58 -4.35 15.50 -15.75
N GLN A 59 -3.41 16.27 -16.32
CA GLN A 59 -2.26 15.76 -17.05
C GLN A 59 -1.25 15.08 -16.11
N ALA A 60 -0.99 15.66 -14.94
CA ALA A 60 -0.13 15.07 -13.91
C ALA A 60 -0.74 13.76 -13.39
N MET A 61 -2.04 13.71 -13.11
CA MET A 61 -2.74 12.49 -12.69
C MET A 61 -2.69 11.40 -13.76
N LYS A 62 -2.95 11.73 -15.03
CA LYS A 62 -2.77 10.77 -16.14
C LYS A 62 -1.35 10.24 -16.19
N ASN A 63 -0.34 11.11 -16.05
CA ASN A 63 1.06 10.68 -16.05
C ASN A 63 1.44 9.83 -14.83
N LEU A 64 0.77 10.02 -13.68
CA LEU A 64 0.92 9.18 -12.49
C LEU A 64 0.26 7.81 -12.68
N ASP A 65 -0.89 7.72 -13.35
CA ASP A 65 -1.50 6.45 -13.77
C ASP A 65 -0.62 5.71 -14.79
N LEU A 66 -0.01 6.44 -15.73
CA LEU A 66 1.02 5.94 -16.64
C LEU A 66 2.35 5.63 -15.91
N GLY A 67 2.59 6.17 -14.72
CA GLY A 67 3.77 5.93 -13.88
C GLY A 67 3.79 4.56 -13.20
N LYS A 68 2.64 3.89 -13.09
CA LYS A 68 2.60 2.44 -12.78
C LYS A 68 3.02 1.56 -13.96
N GLU A 69 3.15 2.12 -15.16
CA GLU A 69 3.71 1.43 -16.33
C GLU A 69 5.22 1.74 -16.53
N GLY A 70 5.90 2.29 -15.53
CA GLY A 70 7.35 2.51 -15.49
C GLY A 70 8.19 1.30 -15.07
N LYS A 71 7.56 0.15 -14.83
CA LYS A 71 8.17 -1.19 -14.96
C LYS A 71 7.58 -1.90 -16.18
N LYS A 72 7.64 -1.24 -17.34
CA LYS A 72 7.57 -1.92 -18.64
C LYS A 72 8.92 -2.58 -18.89
N ASP A 73 9.19 -3.64 -18.13
CA ASP A 73 9.70 -4.82 -18.81
C ASP A 73 8.56 -5.34 -19.68
N GLU A 74 8.95 -5.77 -20.86
CA GLU A 74 8.18 -6.06 -22.04
C GLU A 74 7.23 -7.25 -21.86
N GLU A 75 6.22 -7.18 -20.99
CA GLU A 75 5.08 -8.10 -21.05
C GLU A 75 3.99 -7.46 -21.89
N VAL A 76 4.15 -7.66 -23.20
CA VAL A 76 3.04 -7.76 -24.15
C VAL A 76 1.88 -8.40 -23.39
N LYS A 77 0.76 -7.68 -23.25
CA LYS A 77 -0.54 -8.23 -22.83
C LYS A 77 -0.97 -9.29 -23.86
N LYS A 78 -0.24 -10.38 -23.98
CA LYS A 78 -0.69 -11.60 -24.61
C LYS A 78 -1.85 -12.02 -23.75
N VAL A 79 -3.02 -12.12 -24.37
CA VAL A 79 -4.15 -12.83 -23.77
C VAL A 79 -3.71 -14.29 -23.70
N VAL A 80 -2.98 -14.63 -22.64
CA VAL A 80 -2.50 -15.98 -22.37
C VAL A 80 -3.75 -16.82 -22.09
N LYS A 81 -4.05 -17.74 -23.00
CA LYS A 81 -5.13 -18.70 -22.82
C LYS A 81 -4.67 -19.68 -21.75
N VAL A 82 -5.27 -19.57 -20.57
CA VAL A 82 -4.99 -20.47 -19.45
C VAL A 82 -5.99 -21.62 -19.50
N ASP A 83 -5.50 -22.86 -19.38
CA ASP A 83 -6.34 -24.04 -19.31
C ASP A 83 -7.01 -24.18 -17.93
N ALA A 84 -8.29 -24.56 -17.91
CA ALA A 84 -9.03 -24.70 -16.67
C ALA A 84 -8.56 -25.89 -15.81
N GLY A 85 -8.04 -26.94 -16.44
CA GLY A 85 -7.40 -28.09 -15.79
C GLY A 85 -6.11 -27.68 -15.09
N ASP A 86 -5.28 -26.86 -15.74
CA ASP A 86 -4.05 -26.34 -15.13
C ASP A 86 -4.36 -25.45 -13.91
N VAL A 87 -5.38 -24.60 -13.99
CA VAL A 87 -5.82 -23.80 -12.84
C VAL A 87 -6.29 -24.70 -11.69
N LYS A 88 -7.07 -25.75 -11.98
CA LYS A 88 -7.54 -26.69 -10.95
C LYS A 88 -6.37 -27.42 -10.29
N LEU A 89 -5.41 -27.90 -11.09
CA LEU A 89 -4.22 -28.58 -10.60
C LEU A 89 -3.44 -27.70 -9.63
N LEU A 90 -3.18 -26.44 -10.00
CA LEU A 90 -2.41 -25.51 -9.15
C LEU A 90 -3.14 -25.15 -7.86
N VAL A 91 -4.47 -25.00 -7.89
CA VAL A 91 -5.27 -24.77 -6.67
C VAL A 91 -5.17 -25.95 -5.72
N GLU A 92 -5.22 -27.19 -6.24
CA GLU A 92 -5.23 -28.40 -5.43
C GLU A 92 -3.85 -28.79 -4.90
N GLN A 93 -2.79 -28.61 -5.71
CA GLN A 93 -1.43 -29.07 -5.35
C GLN A 93 -0.59 -28.02 -4.62
N LEU A 94 -0.80 -26.73 -4.89
CA LEU A 94 -0.04 -25.64 -4.27
C LEU A 94 -0.86 -24.88 -3.21
N GLU A 95 -2.08 -25.35 -2.93
CA GLU A 95 -3.03 -24.71 -1.98
C GLU A 95 -3.27 -23.22 -2.27
N LEU A 96 -3.20 -22.83 -3.54
CA LEU A 96 -3.41 -21.45 -3.97
C LEU A 96 -4.89 -21.13 -4.17
N SER A 97 -5.28 -19.88 -3.91
CA SER A 97 -6.60 -19.42 -4.33
C SER A 97 -6.71 -19.44 -5.87
N LYS A 98 -7.93 -19.63 -6.39
CA LYS A 98 -8.18 -19.64 -7.85
C LYS A 98 -7.59 -18.41 -8.55
N VAL A 99 -7.67 -17.25 -7.93
CA VAL A 99 -7.10 -16.00 -8.45
C VAL A 99 -5.58 -16.12 -8.57
N LYS A 100 -4.90 -16.56 -7.50
CA LYS A 100 -3.44 -16.69 -7.49
C LYS A 100 -2.92 -17.75 -8.46
N ALA A 101 -3.61 -18.88 -8.59
CA ALA A 101 -3.29 -19.89 -9.59
C ALA A 101 -3.40 -19.34 -11.03
N THR A 102 -4.45 -18.55 -11.32
CA THR A 102 -4.60 -17.93 -12.65
C THR A 102 -3.55 -16.86 -12.92
N GLU A 103 -3.14 -16.09 -11.92
CA GLU A 103 -2.07 -15.11 -12.04
C GLU A 103 -0.73 -15.79 -12.32
N LEU A 104 -0.41 -16.85 -11.57
CA LEU A 104 0.82 -17.62 -11.74
C LEU A 104 0.91 -18.23 -13.15
N LEU A 105 -0.20 -18.80 -13.66
CA LEU A 105 -0.22 -19.33 -15.02
C LEU A 105 -0.06 -18.24 -16.08
N LYS A 106 -0.68 -17.06 -15.89
CA LYS A 106 -0.52 -15.93 -16.84
C LYS A 106 0.91 -15.41 -16.88
N ALA A 107 1.59 -15.33 -15.74
CA ALA A 107 2.99 -14.90 -15.63
C ALA A 107 3.99 -15.87 -16.27
N HIS A 108 3.55 -17.09 -16.61
CA HIS A 108 4.39 -18.12 -17.20
C HIS A 108 3.82 -18.64 -18.54
N ASP A 109 3.16 -17.76 -19.31
CA ASP A 109 2.60 -18.04 -20.63
C ASP A 109 1.62 -19.24 -20.67
N GLY A 110 1.00 -19.59 -19.54
CA GLY A 110 0.08 -20.71 -19.42
C GLY A 110 0.77 -22.06 -19.22
N HIS A 111 2.08 -22.09 -19.00
CA HIS A 111 2.83 -23.33 -18.80
C HIS A 111 2.82 -23.76 -17.31
N ALA A 112 1.95 -24.71 -16.95
CA ALA A 112 1.80 -25.21 -15.59
C ALA A 112 3.12 -25.73 -14.97
N VAL A 113 3.92 -26.51 -15.71
CA VAL A 113 5.18 -27.06 -15.18
C VAL A 113 6.19 -25.94 -14.88
N ARG A 114 6.34 -24.97 -15.79
CA ARG A 114 7.24 -23.82 -15.58
C ARG A 114 6.78 -22.99 -14.39
N ALA A 115 5.48 -22.75 -14.27
CA ALA A 115 4.87 -22.07 -13.13
C ALA A 115 5.14 -22.76 -11.79
N MET A 116 4.96 -24.08 -11.72
CA MET A 116 5.21 -24.87 -10.51
C MET A 116 6.69 -24.87 -10.12
N VAL A 117 7.59 -25.03 -11.09
CA VAL A 117 9.05 -24.97 -10.84
C VAL A 117 9.45 -23.60 -10.30
N ALA A 118 8.98 -22.52 -10.93
CA ALA A 118 9.26 -21.16 -10.48
C ALA A 118 8.69 -20.88 -9.08
N PHE A 119 7.49 -21.38 -8.78
CA PHE A 119 6.87 -21.23 -7.46
C PHE A 119 7.68 -21.91 -6.36
N VAL A 120 8.13 -23.15 -6.58
CA VAL A 120 8.95 -23.88 -5.60
C VAL A 120 10.32 -23.20 -5.43
N GLN A 121 10.94 -22.74 -6.51
CA GLN A 121 12.21 -22.01 -6.44
C GLN A 121 12.09 -20.66 -5.72
N ALA A 122 10.96 -19.96 -5.87
CA ALA A 122 10.71 -18.70 -5.17
C ALA A 122 10.35 -18.88 -3.68
N SER A 123 9.92 -20.08 -3.30
CA SER A 123 9.57 -20.43 -1.91
C SER A 123 10.74 -21.06 -1.13
N ALA A 124 11.86 -21.36 -1.79
CA ALA A 124 13.08 -21.88 -1.19
C ALA A 124 14.02 -20.75 -0.75
#